data_AF-A0A2S1B896-F1
#
_entry.id   AF-A0A2S1B896-F1
#
_cell.length_a   1.000
_cell.length_b   1.000
_cell.length_c   1.000
_cell.angle_alpha   90.00
_cell.angle_beta   90.00
_cell.angle_gamma   90.00
#
_symmetry.space_group_name_H-M   'P 1'
#
loop_
_entity.id
_entity.type
_entity.pdbx_description
1 polymer ?
#
loop_
_entity_poly.entity_id
_entity_poly.type
_entity_poly.pdbx_seq_one_letter_code
_entity_poly.pdbx_strand_id
1 'polypeptide(L)'
;MAEIQKINVGAKPDDGTGDTLRDAFIKANGNFEALNVAPQKGDPGPKGDKGDKGDTGPQGAKGEQGEPGKDLSAELAALTARVAALEKPEG
;
A
#
# COMPACT_ATOMS: atom_id res chain seq x y z
N MET A 1 -21.66 -33.62 22.68
CA MET A 1 -20.84 -34.08 21.54
C MET A 1 -21.75 -34.92 20.67
N ALA A 2 -21.75 -34.74 19.35
CA ALA A 2 -22.59 -35.55 18.48
C ALA A 2 -22.07 -37.00 18.44
N GLU A 3 -22.97 -37.97 18.48
CA GLU A 3 -22.61 -39.38 18.44
C GLU A 3 -22.36 -39.81 16.98
N ILE A 4 -21.12 -40.25 16.69
CA ILE A 4 -20.73 -40.71 15.35
C ILE A 4 -21.29 -42.10 15.10
N GLN A 5 -22.08 -42.23 14.03
CA GLN A 5 -22.67 -43.49 13.59
C GLN A 5 -21.65 -44.34 12.85
N LYS A 6 -21.48 -45.61 13.24
CA LYS A 6 -20.59 -46.55 12.56
C LYS A 6 -21.31 -47.27 11.42
N ILE A 7 -20.64 -47.41 10.29
CA ILE A 7 -21.11 -48.26 9.18
C ILE A 7 -20.87 -49.72 9.57
N ASN A 8 -21.91 -50.54 9.48
CA ASN A 8 -21.82 -51.98 9.66
C ASN A 8 -21.53 -52.64 8.31
N VAL A 9 -20.39 -53.32 8.19
CA VAL A 9 -19.96 -53.97 6.93
C VAL A 9 -20.38 -55.44 6.83
N GLY A 10 -21.11 -55.96 7.82
CA GLY A 10 -21.45 -57.38 7.93
C GLY A 10 -20.31 -58.22 8.51
N ALA A 11 -20.59 -59.49 8.82
CA ALA A 11 -19.60 -60.40 9.37
C ALA A 11 -18.79 -61.13 8.27
N LYS A 12 -19.37 -61.28 7.08
CA LYS A 12 -18.76 -61.90 5.88
C LYS A 12 -19.28 -61.20 4.61
N PRO A 13 -18.57 -61.36 3.47
CA PRO A 13 -19.10 -60.92 2.18
C PRO A 13 -20.49 -61.51 1.91
N ASP A 14 -21.40 -60.68 1.41
CA ASP A 14 -22.75 -61.04 0.96
C ASP A 14 -23.65 -61.73 2.01
N ASP A 15 -23.35 -61.60 3.31
CA ASP A 15 -24.13 -62.26 4.38
C ASP A 15 -25.45 -61.55 4.72
N GLY A 16 -25.69 -60.38 4.13
CA GLY A 16 -26.91 -59.58 4.32
C GLY A 16 -27.04 -58.94 5.72
N THR A 17 -26.02 -59.06 6.57
CA THR A 17 -26.03 -58.48 7.93
C THR A 17 -25.44 -57.08 7.99
N GLY A 18 -24.77 -56.65 6.92
CA GLY A 18 -24.26 -55.29 6.76
C GLY A 18 -25.35 -54.27 6.44
N ASP A 19 -25.01 -53.00 6.60
CA ASP A 19 -25.84 -51.91 6.14
C ASP A 19 -26.00 -51.97 4.62
N THR A 20 -27.18 -51.60 4.13
CA THR A 20 -27.32 -51.33 2.70
C THR A 20 -26.47 -50.12 2.33
N LEU A 21 -26.12 -49.98 1.04
CA LEU A 21 -25.42 -48.78 0.56
C LEU A 21 -26.18 -47.49 0.90
N ARG A 22 -27.51 -47.54 0.92
CA ARG A 22 -28.35 -46.40 1.29
C ARG A 22 -28.19 -46.04 2.76
N ASP A 23 -28.23 -47.02 3.65
CA ASP A 23 -28.10 -46.80 5.10
C ASP A 23 -26.68 -46.35 5.47
N ALA A 24 -25.67 -46.95 4.85
CA ALA A 24 -24.28 -46.55 5.00
C ALA A 24 -24.06 -45.09 4.55
N PHE A 25 -24.68 -44.68 3.44
CA PHE A 25 -24.61 -43.30 2.94
C PHE A 25 -25.29 -42.31 3.88
N ILE A 26 -26.46 -42.66 4.43
CA ILE A 26 -27.17 -41.83 5.41
C ILE A 26 -26.31 -41.65 6.67
N LYS A 27 -25.74 -42.74 7.20
CA LYS A 27 -24.84 -42.70 8.38
C LYS A 27 -23.62 -41.83 8.12
N ALA A 28 -22.97 -41.99 6.97
CA ALA A 28 -21.80 -41.20 6.59
C ALA A 28 -22.13 -39.70 6.51
N ASN A 29 -23.22 -39.32 5.85
CA ASN A 29 -23.64 -37.92 5.75
C ASN A 29 -24.01 -37.33 7.11
N GLY A 30 -24.75 -38.07 7.93
CA GLY A 30 -25.09 -37.63 9.29
C GLY A 30 -23.84 -37.36 10.14
N ASN A 31 -22.79 -38.16 9.98
CA ASN A 31 -21.50 -37.91 10.64
C ASN A 31 -20.82 -36.62 10.14
N PHE A 32 -20.85 -36.37 8.83
CA PHE A 32 -20.31 -35.14 8.28
C PHE A 32 -21.09 -33.91 8.76
N GLU A 33 -22.42 -33.98 8.86
CA GLU A 33 -23.23 -32.91 9.44
C GLU A 33 -22.90 -32.68 10.92
N ALA A 34 -22.78 -33.77 11.70
CA ALA A 34 -22.40 -33.76 13.10
C ALA A 34 -21.00 -33.15 13.34
N LEU A 35 -20.06 -33.36 12.41
CA LEU A 35 -18.71 -32.81 12.44
C LEU A 35 -18.61 -31.43 11.78
N ASN A 36 -19.58 -31.06 10.94
CA ASN A 36 -19.74 -29.73 10.35
C ASN A 36 -20.44 -28.76 11.31
N VAL A 37 -20.20 -28.91 12.62
CA VAL A 37 -19.95 -27.73 13.44
C VAL A 37 -18.81 -27.02 12.73
N ALA A 38 -19.15 -25.97 11.98
CA ALA A 38 -18.21 -25.18 11.19
C ALA A 38 -16.86 -25.15 11.94
N PRO A 39 -15.71 -25.40 11.29
CA PRO A 39 -14.45 -25.12 11.96
C PRO A 39 -14.64 -23.73 12.55
N GLN A 40 -14.40 -23.57 13.85
CA GLN A 40 -14.27 -22.21 14.37
C GLN A 40 -13.14 -21.66 13.54
N LYS A 41 -13.51 -20.96 12.46
CA LYS A 41 -12.59 -20.28 11.58
C LYS A 41 -11.98 -19.33 12.55
N GLY A 42 -10.77 -19.66 13.01
CA GLY A 42 -10.08 -18.86 14.02
C GLY A 42 -10.22 -17.43 13.57
N ASP A 43 -10.61 -16.55 14.49
CA ASP A 43 -10.84 -15.15 14.15
C ASP A 43 -9.67 -14.67 13.28
N PRO A 44 -9.95 -13.93 12.19
CA PRO A 44 -8.89 -13.38 11.38
C PRO A 44 -7.84 -12.74 12.29
N GLY A 45 -6.57 -13.10 12.09
CA GLY A 45 -5.48 -12.52 12.87
C GLY A 45 -5.58 -10.98 12.86
N PRO A 46 -5.14 -10.30 13.93
CA PRO A 46 -5.26 -8.85 14.01
C PRO A 46 -4.66 -8.20 12.76
N LYS A 47 -5.32 -7.15 12.27
CA LYS A 47 -4.78 -6.34 11.18
C LYS A 47 -3.43 -5.79 11.64
N GLY A 48 -2.38 -6.02 10.85
CA GLY A 48 -1.06 -5.44 11.13
C GLY A 48 -1.15 -3.90 11.22
N ASP A 49 -0.27 -3.32 12.03
CA ASP A 49 -0.23 -1.88 12.24
C ASP A 49 -0.08 -1.14 10.91
N LYS A 50 -0.75 0.02 10.80
CA LYS A 50 -0.56 0.91 9.66
C LYS A 50 0.90 1.37 9.69
N GLY A 51 1.65 1.10 8.63
CA GLY A 51 3.01 1.61 8.50
C GLY A 51 3.04 3.14 8.64
N ASP A 52 4.11 3.66 9.22
CA ASP A 52 4.28 5.08 9.46
C ASP A 52 4.12 5.88 8.16
N LYS A 53 3.57 7.09 8.28
CA LYS A 53 3.54 8.02 7.16
C LYS A 53 4.99 8.36 6.81
N GLY A 54 5.38 8.13 5.55
CA GLY A 54 6.71 8.49 5.09
C GLY A 54 7.00 9.97 5.30
N ASP A 55 8.26 10.29 5.55
CA ASP A 55 8.70 11.66 5.80
C ASP A 55 8.37 12.59 4.63
N THR A 56 8.08 13.85 4.95
CA THR A 56 7.96 14.91 3.94
C THR A 56 9.32 15.05 3.23
N GLY A 57 9.29 15.13 1.89
CA GLY A 57 10.50 15.31 1.09
C GLY A 57 11.28 16.59 1.46
N PRO A 58 12.57 16.67 1.12
CA PRO A 58 13.39 17.83 1.44
C PRO A 58 12.87 19.10 0.76
N GLN A 59 13.09 20.24 1.40
CA GLN A 59 12.88 21.54 0.77
C GLN A 59 13.77 21.66 -0.49
N GLY A 60 13.22 22.24 -1.56
CA GLY A 60 13.97 22.50 -2.79
C GLY A 60 15.18 23.43 -2.58
N ALA A 61 16.14 23.37 -3.50
CA ALA A 61 17.33 24.21 -3.46
C ALA A 61 16.97 25.70 -3.55
N LYS A 62 17.77 26.55 -2.90
CA LYS A 62 17.70 28.00 -3.06
C LYS A 62 17.99 28.37 -4.52
N GLY A 63 17.24 29.32 -5.07
CA GLY A 63 17.50 29.85 -6.41
C GLY A 63 18.88 30.52 -6.53
N GLU A 64 19.38 30.62 -7.74
CA GLU A 64 20.67 31.25 -8.04
C GLU A 64 20.65 32.75 -7.74
N GLN A 65 21.83 33.31 -7.44
CA GLN A 65 21.98 34.75 -7.29
C GLN A 65 21.77 35.44 -8.65
N GLY A 66 21.10 36.59 -8.66
CA GLY A 66 20.97 37.40 -9.87
C GLY A 66 22.32 37.95 -10.36
N GLU A 67 22.41 38.25 -11.65
CA GLU A 67 23.57 38.87 -12.28
C GLU A 67 23.95 40.21 -11.62
N PRO A 68 25.25 40.55 -11.54
CA PRO A 68 25.70 41.88 -11.13
C PRO A 68 25.08 43.00 -11.98
N GLY A 69 24.85 44.16 -11.37
CA GLY A 69 24.46 45.36 -12.11
C GLY A 69 25.55 45.82 -13.08
N LYS A 70 25.16 46.44 -14.20
CA LYS A 70 26.10 47.00 -15.18
C LYS A 70 26.88 48.17 -14.57
N ASP A 71 28.21 48.17 -14.71
CA ASP A 71 29.04 49.34 -14.42
C ASP A 71 28.78 50.44 -15.46
N LEU A 72 28.44 51.64 -15.00
CA LEU A 72 28.12 52.82 -15.82
C LEU A 72 29.14 53.96 -15.62
N SER A 73 30.28 53.69 -14.96
CA SER A 73 31.30 54.68 -14.66
C SER A 73 31.87 55.36 -15.91
N ALA A 74 32.13 54.57 -16.97
CA ALA A 74 32.62 55.08 -18.25
C ALA A 74 31.55 55.92 -18.96
N GLU A 75 30.30 55.46 -18.99
CA GLU A 75 29.19 56.23 -19.56
C GLU A 75 28.98 57.57 -18.82
N LEU A 76 29.10 57.57 -17.49
CA LEU A 76 28.98 58.79 -16.68
C LEU A 76 30.12 59.77 -16.98
N ALA A 77 31.37 59.28 -17.01
CA ALA A 77 32.53 60.10 -17.31
C ALA A 77 32.46 60.73 -18.72
N ALA A 78 31.99 59.97 -19.71
CA ALA A 78 31.79 60.46 -21.06
C ALA A 78 30.72 61.57 -21.12
N LEU A 79 29.62 61.41 -20.37
CA LEU A 79 28.58 62.42 -20.27
C LEU A 79 29.11 63.71 -19.61
N THR A 80 29.85 63.58 -18.50
CA THR A 80 30.46 64.73 -17.81
C THR A 80 31.42 65.50 -18.72
N ALA A 81 32.28 64.80 -19.48
CA ALA A 81 33.19 65.45 -20.41
C ALA A 81 32.43 66.22 -21.51
N ARG A 82 31.33 65.67 -22.00
CA ARG A 82 30.48 66.30 -23.01
C ARG A 82 29.76 67.54 -22.46
N VAL A 83 29.28 67.49 -21.23
CA VAL A 83 28.66 68.66 -20.56
C VAL A 83 29.69 69.77 -20.35
N ALA A 84 30.89 69.42 -19.85
CA ALA A 84 31.96 70.40 -19.63
C ALA A 84 32.45 71.08 -20.93
N ALA A 85 32.33 70.41 -22.08
CA ALA A 85 32.63 71.01 -23.38
C ALA A 85 31.57 72.04 -23.82
N LEU A 86 30.32 71.90 -23.38
CA LEU A 86 29.22 72.82 -23.70
C LEU A 86 29.20 74.06 -22.79
N GLU A 87 29.79 73.98 -21.59
CA GLU A 87 29.77 75.05 -20.59
C GLU A 87 30.93 76.07 -20.71
N LYS A 88 31.93 75.83 -21.57
CA LYS A 88 33.02 76.81 -21.79
C LYS A 88 32.51 77.94 -22.69
N PRO A 89 32.42 79.20 -22.22
CA PRO A 89 32.19 80.32 -23.11
C PRO A 89 33.46 80.50 -23.96
N GLU A 90 33.33 80.27 -25.26
CA GLU A 90 34.32 80.75 -26.24
C GLU A 90 34.44 82.26 -26.04
N GLY A 91 35.58 82.70 -25.50
CA GLY A 91 35.92 84.11 -25.36
C GLY A 91 36.30 84.72 -26.70
#